data_AF-A0A2X3EXD4-F1
#
_entry.id   AF-A0A2X3EXD4-F1
#
_cell.length_a   1.000
_cell.length_b   1.000
_cell.length_c   1.000
_cell.angle_alpha   90.00
_cell.angle_beta   90.00
_cell.angle_gamma   90.00
#
_symmetry.space_group_name_H-M   'P 1'
#
loop_
_entity.id
_entity.type
_entity.pdbx_description
1 polymer ?
#
loop_
_entity_poly.entity_id
_entity_poly.type
_entity_poly.pdbx_seq_one_letter_code
_entity_poly.pdbx_strand_id
1 'polypeptide(L)'
;MQDDEILARVVTDSLCLSSWKEANQGADHKKVPDDVATRPIIIGHEFCGEILAVGKKWQHKFQPGQRYVIQANLQLPDRPDCPGYSFPWIGGEATHVVIPNEVMAQDCLLTWEGDTWFEGSLVEPLSCVIGAFNANYHLQEGSYNHVMGIRPQGHTLILGGTGPMGLLAIDYALHGPINPSLLVVTDTNKPKLSYARRHYPSEPQTLIHYLDGHEASRDTLLALSGGHGFDDIFVFVPNEQLITLASSLLAPDGCLNFFAGPPG
;
A
#
# COMPACT_ATOMS: atom_id res chain seq x y z
N MET A 1 20.24 -21.27 10.15
CA MET A 1 18.86 -21.68 9.87
C MET A 1 18.47 -22.73 10.90
N GLN A 2 17.45 -22.41 11.68
CA GLN A 2 16.83 -23.26 12.68
C GLN A 2 15.69 -24.10 12.07
N ASP A 3 15.09 -24.97 12.88
CA ASP A 3 14.02 -25.88 12.43
C ASP A 3 12.73 -25.14 12.01
N ASP A 4 12.55 -23.88 12.40
CA ASP A 4 11.38 -23.04 12.10
C ASP A 4 11.69 -21.81 11.23
N GLU A 5 12.89 -21.74 10.65
CA GLU A 5 13.34 -20.67 9.75
C GLU A 5 13.38 -21.15 8.30
N ILE A 6 13.39 -20.20 7.35
CA ILE A 6 13.59 -20.46 5.92
C ILE A 6 14.81 -19.68 5.43
N LEU A 7 15.72 -20.31 4.70
CA LEU A 7 16.79 -19.63 3.98
C LEU A 7 16.28 -19.27 2.58
N ALA A 8 16.44 -18.01 2.19
CA ALA A 8 15.96 -17.51 0.92
C ALA A 8 16.97 -16.56 0.26
N ARG A 9 16.86 -16.44 -1.07
CA ARG A 9 17.55 -15.43 -1.88
C ARG A 9 16.55 -14.35 -2.24
N VAL A 10 16.91 -13.09 -2.04
CA VAL A 10 16.15 -11.95 -2.59
C VAL A 10 16.58 -11.72 -4.04
N VAL A 11 15.61 -11.52 -4.92
CA VAL A 11 15.85 -11.28 -6.35
C VAL A 11 15.55 -9.83 -6.72
N THR A 12 14.45 -9.28 -6.21
CA THR A 12 14.10 -7.86 -6.35
C THR A 12 13.54 -7.32 -5.05
N ASP A 13 13.82 -6.05 -4.77
CA ASP A 13 13.19 -5.21 -3.76
C ASP A 13 12.82 -3.90 -4.45
N SER A 14 11.58 -3.44 -4.31
CA SER A 14 11.23 -2.08 -4.72
C SER A 14 11.54 -1.08 -3.61
N LEU A 15 11.88 0.14 -4.01
CA LEU A 15 12.26 1.20 -3.09
C LEU A 15 11.06 2.06 -2.73
N CYS A 16 10.71 2.03 -1.44
CA CYS A 16 9.65 2.85 -0.87
C CYS A 16 10.18 4.10 -0.16
N LEU A 17 9.37 5.14 -0.06
CA LEU A 17 9.70 6.35 0.72
C LEU A 17 9.89 6.03 2.21
N SER A 18 9.25 4.99 2.71
CA SER A 18 9.42 4.49 4.08
C SER A 18 10.85 4.02 4.34
N SER A 19 11.56 3.42 3.38
CA SER A 19 12.99 3.06 3.56
C SER A 19 13.86 4.30 3.78
N TRP A 20 13.55 5.42 3.10
CA TRP A 20 14.21 6.70 3.33
C TRP A 20 13.85 7.29 4.70
N LYS A 21 12.58 7.21 5.09
CA LYS A 21 12.13 7.66 6.42
C LYS A 21 12.84 6.89 7.54
N GLU A 22 12.89 5.58 7.41
CA GLU A 22 13.57 4.66 8.32
C GLU A 22 15.05 5.02 8.46
N ALA A 23 15.76 5.19 7.33
CA ALA A 23 17.18 5.55 7.33
C ALA A 23 17.46 6.91 8.01
N ASN A 24 16.54 7.87 7.91
CA ASN A 24 16.69 9.18 8.55
C ASN A 24 16.35 9.19 10.04
N GLN A 25 15.36 8.40 10.44
CA GLN A 25 14.90 8.36 11.84
C GLN A 25 15.74 7.43 12.68
N GLY A 26 16.30 6.36 12.11
CA GLY A 26 17.08 5.37 12.86
C GLY A 26 16.29 4.85 14.06
N ALA A 27 16.90 4.90 15.25
CA ALA A 27 16.27 4.46 16.50
C ALA A 27 14.98 5.23 16.87
N ASP A 28 14.74 6.43 16.32
CA ASP A 28 13.51 7.18 16.58
C ASP A 28 12.31 6.61 15.78
N HIS A 29 12.55 5.73 14.80
CA HIS A 29 11.48 5.09 14.04
C HIS A 29 10.84 3.96 14.85
N LYS A 30 9.51 3.98 15.02
CA LYS A 30 8.74 3.00 15.83
C LYS A 30 9.07 1.51 15.58
N LYS A 31 9.45 1.16 14.35
CA LYS A 31 9.76 -0.24 13.97
C LYS A 31 11.25 -0.58 14.01
N VAL A 32 12.13 0.41 14.14
CA VAL A 32 13.59 0.20 14.18
C VAL A 32 14.01 -0.01 15.63
N PRO A 33 14.84 -1.01 15.95
CA PRO A 33 15.31 -1.24 17.31
C PRO A 33 16.17 -0.08 17.83
N ASP A 34 16.03 0.24 19.12
CA ASP A 34 16.80 1.31 19.79
C ASP A 34 18.33 1.10 19.69
N ASP A 35 18.78 -0.17 19.61
CA ASP A 35 20.19 -0.55 19.55
C ASP A 35 20.77 -0.62 18.13
N VAL A 36 20.06 -0.12 17.10
CA VAL A 36 20.43 -0.19 15.67
C VAL A 36 21.84 0.33 15.36
N ALA A 37 22.34 1.29 16.14
CA ALA A 37 23.70 1.81 16.02
C ALA A 37 24.80 0.76 16.31
N THR A 38 24.50 -0.25 17.13
CA THR A 38 25.42 -1.32 17.51
C THR A 38 25.02 -2.68 16.94
N ARG A 39 23.74 -2.85 16.61
CA ARG A 39 23.16 -4.05 16.03
C ARG A 39 22.30 -3.66 14.81
N PRO A 40 22.93 -3.39 13.66
CA PRO A 40 22.24 -2.88 12.49
C PRO A 40 21.23 -3.90 11.94
N ILE A 41 20.15 -3.36 11.38
CA ILE A 41 19.10 -4.11 10.69
C ILE A 41 19.40 -4.19 9.18
N ILE A 42 18.67 -5.04 8.46
CA ILE A 42 18.63 -5.04 7.00
C ILE A 42 17.32 -4.36 6.56
N ILE A 43 17.43 -3.27 5.79
CA ILE A 43 16.29 -2.51 5.29
C ILE A 43 15.68 -3.14 4.02
N GLY A 44 14.53 -2.64 3.59
CA GLY A 44 13.83 -3.08 2.38
C GLY A 44 12.71 -4.06 2.69
N HIS A 45 11.47 -3.70 2.36
CA HIS A 45 10.26 -4.42 2.76
C HIS A 45 9.34 -4.76 1.59
N GLU A 46 9.71 -4.39 0.36
CA GLU A 46 8.91 -4.64 -0.84
C GLU A 46 9.63 -5.65 -1.73
N PHE A 47 9.97 -6.83 -1.18
CA PHE A 47 10.85 -7.78 -1.84
C PHE A 47 10.26 -9.16 -2.09
N CYS A 48 10.82 -9.81 -3.10
CA CYS A 48 10.46 -11.16 -3.52
C CYS A 48 11.73 -11.95 -3.88
N GLY A 49 11.59 -13.27 -3.99
CA GLY A 49 12.73 -14.09 -4.32
C GLY A 49 12.47 -15.58 -4.34
N GLU A 50 13.52 -16.37 -4.11
CA GLU A 50 13.47 -17.83 -4.17
C GLU A 50 13.85 -18.47 -2.84
N ILE A 51 13.07 -19.46 -2.41
CA ILE A 51 13.34 -20.27 -1.23
C ILE A 51 14.48 -21.23 -1.54
N LEU A 52 15.54 -21.21 -0.73
CA LEU A 52 16.71 -22.08 -0.89
C LEU A 52 16.69 -23.29 0.04
N ALA A 53 16.23 -23.12 1.27
CA ALA A 53 16.09 -24.21 2.24
C ALA A 53 14.96 -23.92 3.23
N VAL A 54 14.28 -24.96 3.71
CA VAL A 54 13.12 -24.85 4.60
C VAL A 54 13.36 -25.67 5.87
N GLY A 55 13.26 -25.01 7.02
CA GLY A 55 13.29 -25.66 8.33
C GLY A 55 12.14 -26.68 8.49
N LYS A 56 12.40 -27.77 9.22
CA LYS A 56 11.49 -28.93 9.35
C LYS A 56 10.05 -28.56 9.65
N LYS A 57 9.82 -27.54 10.49
CA LYS A 57 8.47 -27.11 10.89
C LYS A 57 7.62 -26.69 9.69
N TRP A 58 8.23 -26.07 8.68
CA TRP A 58 7.52 -25.41 7.57
C TRP A 58 7.53 -26.21 6.26
N GLN A 59 8.19 -27.37 6.22
CA GLN A 59 8.29 -28.22 5.03
C GLN A 59 6.95 -28.76 4.52
N HIS A 60 5.90 -28.73 5.35
CA HIS A 60 4.55 -29.10 4.93
C HIS A 60 3.88 -28.04 4.04
N LYS A 61 4.36 -26.80 4.06
CA LYS A 61 3.79 -25.66 3.32
C LYS A 61 4.73 -25.10 2.25
N PHE A 62 6.05 -25.15 2.51
CA PHE A 62 7.06 -24.57 1.63
C PHE A 62 8.14 -25.59 1.23
N GLN A 63 8.74 -25.39 0.06
CA GLN A 63 9.81 -26.22 -0.48
C GLN A 63 10.88 -25.37 -1.20
N PRO A 64 12.14 -25.84 -1.25
CA PRO A 64 13.18 -25.21 -2.07
C PRO A 64 12.78 -25.05 -3.54
N GLY A 65 13.21 -23.95 -4.16
CA GLY A 65 12.90 -23.57 -5.54
C GLY A 65 11.56 -22.83 -5.71
N GLN A 66 10.73 -22.74 -4.67
CA GLN A 66 9.53 -21.90 -4.71
C GLN A 66 9.91 -20.42 -4.76
N ARG A 67 9.17 -19.66 -5.56
CA ARG A 67 9.22 -18.20 -5.51
C ARG A 67 8.32 -17.70 -4.39
N TYR A 68 8.71 -16.61 -3.76
CA TYR A 68 7.93 -15.98 -2.70
C TYR A 68 7.84 -14.47 -2.90
N VAL A 69 6.77 -13.88 -2.36
CA VAL A 69 6.67 -12.47 -2.02
C VAL A 69 6.44 -12.36 -0.52
N ILE A 70 6.88 -11.25 0.07
CA ILE A 70 6.71 -11.00 1.50
C ILE A 70 5.64 -9.95 1.76
N GLN A 71 4.80 -10.19 2.75
CA GLN A 71 4.00 -9.15 3.39
C GLN A 71 4.75 -8.70 4.64
N ALA A 72 5.30 -7.49 4.64
CA ALA A 72 6.15 -7.03 5.74
C ALA A 72 5.36 -6.70 7.02
N ASN A 73 4.07 -6.39 6.91
CA ASN A 73 3.28 -5.92 8.04
C ASN A 73 2.79 -7.05 8.98
N LEU A 74 3.70 -7.56 9.82
CA LEU A 74 3.38 -8.59 10.82
C LEU A 74 2.48 -8.03 11.93
N GLN A 75 1.39 -8.73 12.26
CA GLN A 75 0.49 -8.40 13.37
C GLN A 75 0.93 -9.09 14.67
N LEU A 76 2.15 -8.80 15.12
CA LEU A 76 2.69 -9.39 16.35
C LEU A 76 2.09 -8.69 17.58
N PRO A 77 1.62 -9.43 18.62
CA PRO A 77 0.93 -8.84 19.77
C PRO A 77 1.78 -7.86 20.60
N ASP A 78 3.07 -8.17 20.79
CA ASP A 78 3.90 -7.52 21.80
C ASP A 78 4.99 -6.62 21.23
N ARG A 79 5.18 -6.60 19.90
CA ARG A 79 6.26 -5.85 19.24
C ARG A 79 5.89 -5.49 17.81
N PRO A 80 6.35 -4.36 17.27
CA PRO A 80 5.99 -3.90 15.92
C PRO A 80 6.95 -4.43 14.84
N ASP A 81 7.62 -5.56 15.10
CA ASP A 81 8.73 -6.02 14.26
C ASP A 81 8.27 -6.38 12.84
N CYS A 82 9.01 -5.92 11.83
CA CYS A 82 8.75 -6.22 10.43
C CYS A 82 10.04 -6.60 9.68
N PRO A 83 9.98 -7.53 8.71
CA PRO A 83 11.01 -7.68 7.69
C PRO A 83 11.33 -6.34 7.04
N GLY A 84 12.62 -6.02 6.88
CA GLY A 84 13.01 -4.74 6.31
C GLY A 84 12.96 -3.54 7.25
N TYR A 85 12.63 -3.74 8.54
CA TYR A 85 12.60 -2.67 9.57
C TYR A 85 13.26 -3.05 10.89
N SER A 86 13.25 -4.33 11.27
CA SER A 86 13.49 -4.71 12.67
C SER A 86 14.53 -5.80 12.85
N PHE A 87 14.83 -6.55 11.80
CA PHE A 87 15.65 -7.75 11.90
C PHE A 87 17.02 -7.56 11.25
N PRO A 88 18.11 -8.08 11.84
CA PRO A 88 19.45 -8.02 11.26
C PRO A 88 19.71 -9.12 10.21
N TRP A 89 18.71 -9.95 9.91
CA TRP A 89 18.87 -11.12 9.02
C TRP A 89 17.81 -11.21 7.91
N ILE A 90 16.87 -10.25 7.84
CA ILE A 90 15.88 -10.19 6.76
C ILE A 90 15.52 -8.75 6.39
N GLY A 91 15.68 -8.45 5.10
CA GLY A 91 15.25 -7.25 4.40
C GLY A 91 15.59 -7.39 2.92
N GLY A 92 15.01 -6.54 2.09
CA GLY A 92 15.14 -6.56 0.63
C GLY A 92 16.52 -6.15 0.13
N GLU A 93 17.24 -5.32 0.89
CA GLU A 93 18.61 -4.88 0.59
C GLU A 93 19.68 -5.91 1.00
N ALA A 94 19.42 -7.19 0.72
CA ALA A 94 20.34 -8.29 0.96
C ALA A 94 20.24 -9.34 -0.16
N THR A 95 21.33 -10.09 -0.41
CA THR A 95 21.28 -11.18 -1.40
C THR A 95 20.65 -12.45 -0.84
N HIS A 96 20.87 -12.72 0.45
CA HIS A 96 20.37 -13.88 1.16
C HIS A 96 19.82 -13.46 2.51
N VAL A 97 18.69 -14.04 2.88
CA VAL A 97 17.98 -13.72 4.12
C VAL A 97 17.56 -14.99 4.84
N VAL A 98 17.38 -14.88 6.14
CA VAL A 98 16.76 -15.91 6.96
C VAL A 98 15.35 -15.43 7.32
N ILE A 99 14.34 -16.03 6.73
CA ILE A 99 12.95 -15.70 7.01
C ILE A 99 12.57 -16.33 8.36
N PRO A 100 12.23 -15.50 9.37
CA PRO A 100 11.98 -15.98 10.72
C PRO A 100 10.56 -16.55 10.85
N ASN A 101 10.36 -17.40 11.86
CA ASN A 101 9.12 -18.13 12.09
C ASN A 101 7.87 -17.22 12.15
N GLU A 102 8.03 -16.00 12.63
CA GLU A 102 7.02 -14.97 12.75
C GLU A 102 6.36 -14.65 11.41
N VAL A 103 7.12 -14.59 10.33
CA VAL A 103 6.59 -14.31 8.98
C VAL A 103 5.67 -15.44 8.54
N MET A 104 6.12 -16.69 8.68
CA MET A 104 5.32 -17.86 8.29
C MET A 104 4.10 -18.06 9.22
N ALA A 105 4.25 -17.79 10.52
CA ALA A 105 3.18 -17.91 11.52
C ALA A 105 2.07 -16.87 11.34
N GLN A 106 2.37 -15.74 10.71
CA GLN A 106 1.42 -14.68 10.35
C GLN A 106 0.91 -14.82 8.90
N ASP A 107 1.19 -15.95 8.24
CA ASP A 107 0.86 -16.18 6.82
C ASP A 107 1.37 -15.08 5.87
N CYS A 108 2.48 -14.44 6.24
CA CYS A 108 3.07 -13.30 5.53
C CYS A 108 4.17 -13.71 4.54
N LEU A 109 4.45 -15.00 4.40
CA LEU A 109 5.25 -15.55 3.30
C LEU A 109 4.28 -16.17 2.28
N LEU A 110 4.14 -15.52 1.12
CA LEU A 110 3.19 -15.92 0.09
C LEU A 110 3.96 -16.54 -1.08
N THR A 111 3.45 -17.64 -1.62
CA THR A 111 3.99 -18.21 -2.87
C THR A 111 3.69 -17.27 -4.03
N TRP A 112 4.70 -17.04 -4.86
CA TRP A 112 4.57 -16.20 -6.05
C TRP A 112 4.55 -17.05 -7.32
N GLU A 113 3.47 -17.00 -8.07
CA GLU A 113 3.30 -17.75 -9.32
C GLU A 113 3.32 -16.87 -10.57
N GLY A 114 3.56 -15.56 -10.40
CA GLY A 114 3.65 -14.63 -11.52
C GLY A 114 4.94 -14.80 -12.34
N ASP A 115 4.90 -14.23 -13.54
CA ASP A 115 5.93 -14.43 -14.56
C ASP A 115 7.24 -13.70 -14.24
N THR A 116 7.15 -12.53 -13.59
CA THR A 116 8.30 -11.65 -13.36
C THR A 116 8.57 -11.40 -11.88
N TRP A 117 9.82 -11.03 -11.56
CA TRP A 117 10.22 -10.71 -10.19
C TRP A 117 9.80 -9.31 -9.76
N PHE A 118 9.89 -8.33 -10.67
CA PHE A 118 9.55 -6.95 -10.33
C PHE A 118 8.05 -6.79 -9.97
N GLU A 119 7.16 -7.53 -10.64
CA GLU A 119 5.74 -7.59 -10.26
C GLU A 119 5.56 -8.19 -8.87
N GLY A 120 6.38 -9.21 -8.53
CA GLY A 120 6.40 -9.79 -7.20
C GLY A 120 6.75 -8.78 -6.12
N SER A 121 7.78 -7.94 -6.30
CA SER A 121 8.11 -6.86 -5.36
C SER A 121 6.98 -5.83 -5.22
N LEU A 122 6.20 -5.59 -6.28
CA LEU A 122 5.06 -4.68 -6.24
C LEU A 122 3.83 -5.24 -5.51
N VAL A 123 3.83 -6.52 -5.10
CA VAL A 123 2.70 -7.11 -4.35
C VAL A 123 2.56 -6.47 -2.98
N GLU A 124 3.65 -6.13 -2.30
CA GLU A 124 3.59 -5.44 -1.00
C GLU A 124 2.87 -4.08 -1.12
N PRO A 125 3.33 -3.15 -1.99
CA PRO A 125 2.69 -1.84 -2.07
C PRO A 125 1.25 -1.94 -2.60
N LEU A 126 0.97 -2.89 -3.50
CA LEU A 126 -0.39 -3.16 -3.96
C LEU A 126 -1.28 -3.65 -2.82
N SER A 127 -0.77 -4.53 -1.95
CA SER A 127 -1.53 -5.04 -0.79
C SER A 127 -1.90 -3.93 0.19
N CYS A 128 -1.04 -2.92 0.37
CA CYS A 128 -1.35 -1.74 1.17
C CYS A 128 -2.50 -0.92 0.57
N VAL A 129 -2.50 -0.72 -0.75
CA VAL A 129 -3.58 -0.05 -1.47
C VAL A 129 -4.89 -0.82 -1.34
N ILE A 130 -4.88 -2.13 -1.56
CA ILE A 130 -6.06 -2.99 -1.40
C ILE A 130 -6.59 -2.91 0.03
N GLY A 131 -5.70 -2.96 1.02
CA GLY A 131 -6.05 -2.79 2.43
C GLY A 131 -6.74 -1.46 2.71
N ALA A 132 -6.23 -0.35 2.15
CA ALA A 132 -6.85 0.96 2.31
C ALA A 132 -8.25 1.03 1.69
N PHE A 133 -8.45 0.45 0.51
CA PHE A 133 -9.78 0.40 -0.13
C PHE A 133 -10.76 -0.45 0.67
N ASN A 134 -10.32 -1.63 1.14
CA ASN A 134 -11.15 -2.54 1.93
C ASN A 134 -11.46 -2.02 3.34
N ALA A 135 -10.66 -1.08 3.85
CA ALA A 135 -10.86 -0.47 5.17
C ALA A 135 -11.92 0.63 5.18
N ASN A 136 -12.25 1.22 4.01
CA ASN A 136 -13.40 2.11 3.91
C ASN A 136 -14.69 1.32 4.17
N TYR A 137 -15.72 2.01 4.63
CA TYR A 137 -17.02 1.41 4.90
C TYR A 137 -18.16 2.41 4.79
N HIS A 138 -19.36 1.90 4.55
CA HIS A 138 -20.58 2.69 4.44
C HIS A 138 -21.72 2.03 5.20
N LEU A 139 -22.73 2.80 5.59
CA LEU A 139 -23.91 2.26 6.25
C LEU A 139 -24.93 1.76 5.23
N GLN A 140 -25.47 0.56 5.49
CA GLN A 140 -26.66 0.11 4.78
C GLN A 140 -27.87 0.91 5.29
N GLU A 141 -28.59 1.56 4.37
CA GLU A 141 -29.73 2.42 4.67
C GLU A 141 -30.76 1.73 5.59
N GLY A 142 -31.19 2.44 6.64
CA GLY A 142 -32.14 1.94 7.63
C GLY A 142 -31.57 0.90 8.61
N SER A 143 -30.25 0.70 8.64
CA SER A 143 -29.59 -0.24 9.54
C SER A 143 -28.32 0.35 10.16
N TYR A 144 -27.72 -0.40 11.10
CA TYR A 144 -26.39 -0.11 11.66
C TYR A 144 -25.32 -1.08 11.13
N ASN A 145 -25.59 -1.75 10.01
CA ASN A 145 -24.65 -2.68 9.40
C ASN A 145 -23.69 -1.93 8.46
N HIS A 146 -22.40 -2.27 8.54
CA HIS A 146 -21.37 -1.75 7.64
C HIS A 146 -21.25 -2.60 6.38
N VAL A 147 -21.15 -1.93 5.24
CA VAL A 147 -20.68 -2.49 3.97
C VAL A 147 -19.23 -2.05 3.79
N MET A 148 -18.30 -3.01 3.82
CA MET A 148 -16.87 -2.74 3.69
C MET A 148 -16.47 -2.50 2.23
N GLY A 149 -15.39 -1.74 2.01
CA GLY A 149 -14.94 -1.31 0.69
C GLY A 149 -15.44 0.10 0.34
N ILE A 150 -14.92 0.60 -0.79
CA ILE A 150 -15.45 1.82 -1.42
C ILE A 150 -16.90 1.62 -1.87
N ARG A 151 -17.67 2.70 -2.01
CA ARG A 151 -19.06 2.64 -2.46
C ARG A 151 -19.14 2.14 -3.91
N PRO A 152 -19.83 1.02 -4.20
CA PRO A 152 -20.03 0.57 -5.57
C PRO A 152 -20.75 1.63 -6.40
N GLN A 153 -20.19 1.98 -7.55
CA GLN A 153 -20.71 3.05 -8.43
C GLN A 153 -20.82 4.43 -7.75
N GLY A 154 -20.13 4.63 -6.61
CA GLY A 154 -20.00 5.93 -5.97
C GLY A 154 -19.00 6.85 -6.66
N HIS A 155 -18.69 7.97 -6.01
CA HIS A 155 -17.70 8.94 -6.44
C HIS A 155 -16.43 8.84 -5.58
N THR A 156 -15.30 8.54 -6.20
CA THR A 156 -14.00 8.44 -5.53
C THR A 156 -13.09 9.59 -5.92
N LEU A 157 -12.40 10.17 -4.93
CA LEU A 157 -11.38 11.21 -5.13
C LEU A 157 -10.02 10.73 -4.59
N ILE A 158 -8.96 10.85 -5.39
CA ILE A 158 -7.58 10.59 -5.00
C ILE A 158 -6.79 11.90 -5.04
N LEU A 159 -6.32 12.36 -3.89
CA LEU A 159 -5.52 13.58 -3.73
C LEU A 159 -4.02 13.26 -3.66
N GLY A 160 -3.22 13.85 -4.56
CA GLY A 160 -1.78 13.59 -4.67
C GLY A 160 -1.46 12.19 -5.21
N GLY A 161 -2.31 11.71 -6.13
CA GLY A 161 -2.40 10.30 -6.53
C GLY A 161 -1.47 9.84 -7.65
N THR A 162 -0.46 10.60 -8.06
CA THR A 162 0.36 10.21 -9.23
C THR A 162 1.78 9.72 -8.88
N GLY A 163 2.06 9.52 -7.58
CA GLY A 163 3.20 8.72 -7.13
C GLY A 163 2.96 7.22 -7.29
N PRO A 164 3.98 6.35 -7.03
CA PRO A 164 3.86 4.90 -7.22
C PRO A 164 2.62 4.28 -6.56
N MET A 165 2.38 4.57 -5.28
CA MET A 165 1.21 4.09 -4.54
C MET A 165 -0.11 4.60 -5.12
N GLY A 166 -0.12 5.86 -5.58
CA GLY A 166 -1.30 6.46 -6.18
C GLY A 166 -1.63 5.86 -7.55
N LEU A 167 -0.61 5.50 -8.36
CA LEU A 167 -0.83 4.79 -9.62
C LEU A 167 -1.42 3.39 -9.39
N LEU A 168 -0.96 2.68 -8.36
CA LEU A 168 -1.58 1.41 -7.94
C LEU A 168 -3.02 1.61 -7.46
N ALA A 169 -3.32 2.71 -6.76
CA ALA A 169 -4.68 3.05 -6.34
C ALA A 169 -5.62 3.41 -7.50
N ILE A 170 -5.12 4.12 -8.52
CA ILE A 170 -5.86 4.40 -9.74
C ILE A 170 -6.17 3.10 -10.47
N ASP A 171 -5.17 2.24 -10.66
CA ASP A 171 -5.35 0.93 -11.28
C ASP A 171 -6.38 0.08 -10.53
N TYR A 172 -6.25 -0.01 -9.20
CA TYR A 172 -7.16 -0.79 -8.38
C TYR A 172 -8.59 -0.21 -8.36
N ALA A 173 -8.75 1.11 -8.41
CA ALA A 173 -10.08 1.72 -8.53
C ALA A 173 -10.76 1.37 -9.87
N LEU A 174 -10.00 1.32 -10.97
CA LEU A 174 -10.50 1.04 -12.32
C LEU A 174 -10.74 -0.46 -12.57
N HIS A 175 -9.84 -1.31 -12.07
CA HIS A 175 -9.78 -2.75 -12.42
C HIS A 175 -10.04 -3.68 -11.23
N GLY A 176 -10.16 -3.14 -10.02
CA GLY A 176 -10.51 -3.88 -8.83
C GLY A 176 -11.95 -4.41 -8.83
N PRO A 177 -12.35 -5.17 -7.81
CA PRO A 177 -13.64 -5.85 -7.75
C PRO A 177 -14.83 -4.90 -7.54
N ILE A 178 -14.58 -3.69 -7.04
CA ILE A 178 -15.58 -2.64 -6.85
C ILE A 178 -15.05 -1.39 -7.55
N ASN A 179 -15.85 -0.81 -8.44
CA ASN A 179 -15.45 0.35 -9.22
C ASN A 179 -16.42 1.53 -8.96
N PRO A 180 -15.89 2.75 -8.79
CA PRO A 180 -16.71 3.95 -8.72
C PRO A 180 -17.24 4.29 -10.11
N SER A 181 -18.34 5.06 -10.17
CA SER A 181 -18.84 5.60 -11.44
C SER A 181 -18.03 6.83 -11.88
N LEU A 182 -17.51 7.58 -10.89
CA LEU A 182 -16.65 8.75 -11.07
C LEU A 182 -15.37 8.58 -10.26
N LEU A 183 -14.22 8.69 -10.91
CA LEU A 183 -12.91 8.77 -10.28
C LEU A 183 -12.27 10.12 -10.61
N VAL A 184 -11.93 10.90 -9.59
CA VAL A 184 -11.17 12.14 -9.77
C VAL A 184 -9.79 11.98 -9.16
N VAL A 185 -8.74 12.28 -9.91
CA VAL A 185 -7.34 12.20 -9.49
C VAL A 185 -6.71 13.58 -9.58
N THR A 186 -6.04 13.99 -8.52
CA THR A 186 -5.30 15.27 -8.50
C THR A 186 -3.84 15.05 -8.17
N ASP A 187 -2.99 15.91 -8.74
CA ASP A 187 -1.59 16.06 -8.36
C ASP A 187 -1.06 17.42 -8.83
N THR A 188 0.01 17.90 -8.22
CA THR A 188 0.70 19.14 -8.64
C THR A 188 1.79 18.87 -9.68
N ASN A 189 2.22 17.61 -9.82
CA ASN A 189 3.24 17.22 -10.79
C ASN A 189 2.64 16.96 -12.17
N LYS A 190 2.62 17.98 -13.04
CA LYS A 190 2.07 17.91 -14.41
C LYS A 190 2.60 16.74 -15.26
N PRO A 191 3.91 16.44 -15.29
CA PRO A 191 4.42 15.25 -15.99
C PRO A 191 3.82 13.94 -15.48
N LYS A 192 3.76 13.71 -14.16
CA LYS A 192 3.18 12.50 -13.58
C LYS A 192 1.67 12.41 -13.82
N LEU A 193 0.95 13.53 -13.73
CA LEU A 193 -0.47 13.59 -14.06
C LEU A 193 -0.73 13.25 -15.54
N SER A 194 0.12 13.73 -16.43
CA SER A 194 0.05 13.42 -17.87
C SER A 194 0.38 11.96 -18.16
N TYR A 195 1.32 11.38 -17.41
CA TYR A 195 1.61 9.95 -17.46
C TYR A 195 0.40 9.14 -17.01
N ALA A 196 -0.16 9.42 -15.82
CA ALA A 196 -1.33 8.72 -15.31
C ALA A 196 -2.51 8.78 -16.29
N ARG A 197 -2.82 9.97 -16.82
CA ARG A 197 -3.87 10.16 -17.83
C ARG A 197 -3.70 9.32 -19.09
N ARG A 198 -2.45 9.10 -19.53
CA ARG A 198 -2.17 8.31 -20.73
C ARG A 198 -2.34 6.81 -20.50
N HIS A 199 -1.97 6.34 -19.31
CA HIS A 199 -1.91 4.92 -18.99
C HIS A 199 -3.20 4.38 -18.36
N TYR A 200 -3.99 5.24 -17.74
CA TYR A 200 -5.24 4.88 -17.06
C TYR A 200 -6.39 5.76 -17.58
N PRO A 201 -6.91 5.48 -18.79
CA PRO A 201 -8.06 6.17 -19.35
C PRO A 201 -9.36 5.77 -18.63
N SER A 202 -10.49 6.36 -19.05
CA SER A 202 -11.81 5.92 -18.54
C SER A 202 -12.13 4.50 -19.01
N GLU A 203 -12.80 3.76 -18.13
CA GLU A 203 -13.31 2.42 -18.40
C GLU A 203 -14.85 2.46 -18.55
N PRO A 204 -15.50 1.43 -19.15
CA PRO A 204 -16.96 1.44 -19.35
C PRO A 204 -17.79 1.72 -18.10
N GLN A 205 -17.28 1.31 -16.92
CA GLN A 205 -17.92 1.45 -15.61
C GLN A 205 -17.46 2.69 -14.82
N THR A 206 -16.41 3.41 -15.27
CA THR A 206 -15.79 4.49 -14.50
C THR A 206 -15.31 5.62 -15.40
N LEU A 207 -15.91 6.81 -15.22
CA LEU A 207 -15.42 8.05 -15.79
C LEU A 207 -14.28 8.59 -14.93
N ILE A 208 -13.11 8.84 -15.53
CA ILE A 208 -11.94 9.38 -14.81
C ILE A 208 -11.60 10.82 -15.24
N HIS A 209 -11.36 11.68 -14.26
CA HIS A 209 -10.84 13.04 -14.47
C HIS A 209 -9.50 13.22 -13.77
N TYR A 210 -8.56 13.85 -14.48
CA TYR A 210 -7.25 14.24 -13.94
C TYR A 210 -7.14 15.76 -13.88
N LEU A 211 -6.94 16.31 -12.68
CA LEU A 211 -6.84 17.74 -12.44
C LEU A 211 -5.48 18.12 -11.86
N ASP A 212 -4.96 19.27 -12.31
CA ASP A 212 -3.84 19.90 -11.62
C ASP A 212 -4.31 20.35 -10.22
N GLY A 213 -3.56 20.02 -9.19
CA GLY A 213 -3.85 20.39 -7.81
C GLY A 213 -4.00 21.91 -7.60
N HIS A 214 -3.38 22.74 -8.43
CA HIS A 214 -3.54 24.20 -8.39
C HIS A 214 -4.90 24.69 -8.94
N GLU A 215 -5.58 23.86 -9.73
CA GLU A 215 -6.89 24.14 -10.32
C GLU A 215 -8.03 23.38 -9.60
N ALA A 216 -7.66 22.42 -8.75
CA ALA A 216 -8.56 21.55 -7.97
C ALA A 216 -9.13 22.25 -6.73
N SER A 217 -9.78 23.40 -6.92
CA SER A 217 -10.52 24.08 -5.86
C SER A 217 -11.70 23.22 -5.37
N ARG A 218 -12.21 23.50 -4.16
CA ARG A 218 -13.40 22.83 -3.62
C ARG A 218 -14.57 22.88 -4.59
N ASP A 219 -14.88 24.05 -5.14
CA ASP A 219 -16.02 24.23 -6.03
C ASP A 219 -15.81 23.50 -7.36
N THR A 220 -14.58 23.48 -7.88
CA THR A 220 -14.21 22.71 -9.07
C THR A 220 -14.46 21.22 -8.85
N LEU A 221 -13.96 20.66 -7.74
CA LEU A 221 -14.10 19.23 -7.42
C LEU A 221 -15.56 18.86 -7.14
N LEU A 222 -16.28 19.71 -6.42
CA LEU A 222 -17.70 19.51 -6.13
C LEU A 222 -18.54 19.54 -7.41
N ALA A 223 -18.23 20.42 -8.35
CA ALA A 223 -18.91 20.50 -9.64
C ALA A 223 -18.74 19.21 -10.48
N LEU A 224 -17.56 18.56 -10.43
CA LEU A 224 -17.34 17.28 -11.10
C LEU A 224 -18.24 16.17 -10.55
N SER A 225 -18.56 16.22 -9.27
CA SER A 225 -19.51 15.30 -8.62
C SER A 225 -20.98 15.71 -8.77
N GLY A 226 -21.28 16.75 -9.56
CA GLY A 226 -22.64 17.28 -9.71
C GLY A 226 -23.24 17.88 -8.42
N GLY A 227 -22.39 18.27 -7.47
CA GLY A 227 -22.81 18.78 -6.16
C GLY A 227 -23.00 17.72 -5.06
N HIS A 228 -22.86 16.42 -5.37
CA HIS A 228 -23.00 15.33 -4.40
C HIS A 228 -21.87 15.29 -3.37
N GLY A 229 -20.65 15.60 -3.81
CA GLY A 229 -19.42 15.26 -3.08
C GLY A 229 -18.90 13.88 -3.46
N PHE A 230 -18.00 13.36 -2.64
CA PHE A 230 -17.32 12.09 -2.86
C PHE A 230 -17.62 11.12 -1.72
N ASP A 231 -18.01 9.90 -2.09
CA ASP A 231 -18.29 8.82 -1.15
C ASP A 231 -16.99 8.28 -0.56
N ASP A 232 -15.89 8.30 -1.32
CA ASP A 232 -14.58 7.84 -0.89
C ASP A 232 -13.50 8.84 -1.28
N ILE A 233 -12.69 9.26 -0.32
CA ILE A 233 -11.56 10.17 -0.58
C ILE A 233 -10.29 9.56 -0.02
N PHE A 234 -9.27 9.41 -0.86
CA PHE A 234 -7.94 8.95 -0.47
C PHE A 234 -6.93 10.09 -0.57
N VAL A 235 -6.14 10.29 0.49
CA VAL A 235 -5.10 11.32 0.54
C VAL A 235 -3.71 10.68 0.57
N PHE A 236 -2.96 10.82 -0.52
CA PHE A 236 -1.64 10.23 -0.73
C PHE A 236 -0.47 11.19 -0.43
N VAL A 237 -0.76 12.39 0.07
CA VAL A 237 0.24 13.38 0.47
C VAL A 237 -0.09 13.89 1.87
N PRO A 238 0.87 13.91 2.82
CA PRO A 238 0.62 14.37 4.18
C PRO A 238 0.60 15.90 4.25
N ASN A 239 -0.50 16.51 3.80
CA ASN A 239 -0.68 17.96 3.76
C ASN A 239 -2.00 18.36 4.42
N GLU A 240 -1.93 19.20 5.46
CA GLU A 240 -3.08 19.64 6.25
C GLU A 240 -4.17 20.34 5.44
N GLN A 241 -3.78 21.14 4.43
CA GLN A 241 -4.72 21.84 3.56
C GLN A 241 -5.49 20.84 2.69
N LEU A 242 -4.82 19.80 2.17
CA LEU A 242 -5.48 18.73 1.43
C LEU A 242 -6.44 17.92 2.31
N ILE A 243 -6.10 17.69 3.57
CA ILE A 243 -6.99 17.00 4.52
C ILE A 243 -8.26 17.82 4.76
N THR A 244 -8.10 19.14 4.96
CA THR A 244 -9.24 20.05 5.17
C THR A 244 -10.12 20.13 3.92
N LEU A 245 -9.50 20.22 2.74
CA LEU A 245 -10.20 20.19 1.46
C LEU A 245 -10.98 18.88 1.30
N ALA A 246 -10.33 17.73 1.54
CA ALA A 246 -10.95 16.41 1.46
C ALA A 246 -12.17 16.30 2.38
N SER A 247 -12.04 16.68 3.65
CA SER A 247 -13.14 16.67 4.61
C SER A 247 -14.34 17.51 4.14
N SER A 248 -14.08 18.66 3.50
CA SER A 248 -15.13 19.56 2.99
C SER A 248 -15.87 19.06 1.74
N LEU A 249 -15.38 17.98 1.13
CA LEU A 249 -15.86 17.36 -0.11
C LEU A 249 -16.54 16.01 0.10
N LEU A 250 -16.57 15.49 1.33
CA LEU A 250 -17.24 14.23 1.64
C LEU A 250 -18.74 14.35 1.37
N ALA A 251 -19.28 13.34 0.69
CA ALA A 251 -20.71 13.10 0.61
C ALA A 251 -21.25 12.64 1.99
N PRO A 252 -22.57 12.66 2.22
CA PRO A 252 -23.17 12.00 3.37
C PRO A 252 -22.72 10.53 3.44
N ASP A 253 -22.32 10.04 4.62
CA ASP A 253 -21.76 8.68 4.81
C ASP A 253 -20.50 8.41 3.97
N GLY A 254 -19.73 9.46 3.64
CA GLY A 254 -18.46 9.35 2.93
C GLY A 254 -17.30 8.97 3.84
N CYS A 255 -16.33 8.24 3.29
CA CYS A 255 -15.11 7.81 3.95
C CYS A 255 -13.90 8.64 3.52
N LEU A 256 -13.10 9.09 4.49
CA LEU A 256 -11.82 9.76 4.27
C LEU A 256 -10.68 8.87 4.74
N ASN A 257 -9.82 8.47 3.81
CA ASN A 257 -8.67 7.60 4.05
C ASN A 257 -7.35 8.39 3.94
N PHE A 258 -6.60 8.44 5.03
CA PHE A 258 -5.26 9.04 5.08
C PHE A 258 -4.20 7.99 4.77
N PHE A 259 -3.93 7.78 3.49
CA PHE A 259 -2.97 6.77 3.05
C PHE A 259 -1.54 7.15 3.43
N ALA A 260 -1.15 8.39 3.13
CA ALA A 260 0.16 8.90 3.52
C ALA A 260 0.10 9.52 4.92
N GLY A 261 0.72 8.84 5.89
CA GLY A 261 0.90 9.40 7.23
C GLY A 261 1.88 10.58 7.22
N PRO A 262 1.71 11.57 8.12
CA PRO A 262 2.71 12.62 8.30
C PRO A 262 4.08 12.02 8.64
N PRO A 263 5.18 12.67 8.25
CA PRO A 263 6.49 12.37 8.78
C PRO A 263 6.51 12.84 10.23
N GLY A 264 5.86 12.08 11.11
CA GLY A 264 6.03 12.19 12.56
C GLY A 264 7.48 11.93 12.93
#